data_AF-A0A841GVN5-F1
#
_entry.id   AF-A0A841GVN5-F1
#
_cell.length_a   1.000
_cell.length_b   1.000
_cell.length_c   1.000
_cell.angle_alpha   90.00
_cell.angle_beta   90.00
_cell.angle_gamma   90.00
#
_symmetry.space_group_name_H-M   'P 1'
#
loop_
_entity.id
_entity.type
_entity.pdbx_description
1 polymer ?
#
loop_
_entity_poly.entity_id
_entity_poly.type
_entity_poly.pdbx_seq_one_letter_code
_entity_poly.pdbx_strand_id
1 'polypeptide(L)'
;MKKLVAILLTTFFLLFPYFLFKIDYFNSLKELNFSKKIAENEFKSYNQLVKEYISVKKPDGYVVDNKIYFGGSLYEYKNLNEGFNILTLNNKDELFYITKNNLYKVPGINSTFLFYISTNEKIINEGYEFKNLHEVFPEVVKNVTYFNGKKVLFKKIKLSNGCYSIVYVLYPKKYLTLYFVFIPISILIFYFFFFHNREMEKSLNKNIKKFSRSIKILKNIIKNCEHNETLKEEIKELKKILKED
;
A
#
# COMPACT_ATOMS: atom_id res chain seq x y z
N MET A 1 6.44 31.38 -19.80
CA MET A 1 5.36 30.37 -19.74
C MET A 1 5.85 28.93 -19.87
N LYS A 2 6.59 28.54 -20.91
CA LYS A 2 6.98 27.12 -21.15
C LYS A 2 7.71 26.42 -19.99
N LYS A 3 8.65 27.09 -19.30
CA LYS A 3 9.36 26.53 -18.13
C LYS A 3 8.46 26.36 -16.89
N LEU A 4 7.48 27.25 -16.71
CA LEU A 4 6.55 27.19 -15.58
C LEU A 4 5.58 26.01 -15.75
N VAL A 5 5.13 25.77 -16.99
CA VAL A 5 4.35 24.58 -17.35
C VAL A 5 5.14 23.29 -17.11
N ALA A 6 6.43 23.27 -17.47
CA ALA A 6 7.30 22.12 -17.20
C ALA A 6 7.45 21.84 -15.70
N ILE A 7 7.68 22.88 -14.88
CA ILE A 7 7.76 22.75 -13.42
C ILE A 7 6.45 22.18 -12.86
N LEU A 8 5.30 22.72 -13.27
CA LEU A 8 3.98 22.23 -12.83
C LEU A 8 3.78 20.76 -13.20
N LEU A 9 4.11 20.37 -14.43
CA LEU A 9 4.02 18.97 -14.90
C LEU A 9 4.93 18.04 -14.10
N THR A 10 6.20 18.41 -13.88
CA THR A 10 7.13 17.59 -13.09
C THR A 10 6.66 17.44 -11.64
N THR A 11 6.20 18.52 -11.02
CA THR A 11 5.66 18.48 -9.65
C THR A 11 4.41 17.61 -9.58
N PHE A 12 3.53 17.70 -10.58
CA PHE A 12 2.35 16.84 -10.68
C PHE A 12 2.75 15.36 -10.78
N PHE A 13 3.64 14.98 -11.69
CA PHE A 13 4.07 13.59 -11.86
C PHE A 13 4.76 13.01 -10.61
N LEU A 14 5.47 13.84 -9.84
CA LEU A 14 6.11 13.41 -8.60
C LEU A 14 5.11 13.29 -7.43
N LEU A 15 4.10 14.14 -7.33
CA LEU A 15 3.14 14.13 -6.23
C LEU A 15 1.94 13.20 -6.46
N PHE A 16 1.53 13.03 -7.72
CA PHE A 16 0.30 12.32 -8.09
C PHE A 16 0.28 10.85 -7.63
N PRO A 17 1.34 10.03 -7.81
CA PRO A 17 1.37 8.67 -7.28
C PRO A 17 1.18 8.58 -5.77
N TYR A 18 1.82 9.49 -5.02
CA TYR A 18 1.67 9.54 -3.56
C TYR A 18 0.27 9.97 -3.14
N PHE A 19 -0.33 10.92 -3.87
CA PHE A 19 -1.71 11.32 -3.63
C PHE A 19 -2.69 10.15 -3.84
N LEU A 20 -2.57 9.42 -4.95
CA LEU A 20 -3.35 8.21 -5.21
C LEU A 20 -3.11 7.13 -4.15
N PHE A 21 -1.85 6.91 -3.77
CA PHE A 21 -1.50 6.02 -2.67
C PHE A 21 -2.18 6.42 -1.36
N LYS A 22 -2.22 7.71 -1.03
CA LYS A 22 -2.88 8.21 0.18
C LYS A 22 -4.39 7.97 0.18
N ILE A 23 -5.05 8.13 -0.96
CA ILE A 23 -6.48 7.82 -1.12
C ILE A 23 -6.73 6.33 -0.85
N ASP A 24 -5.97 5.44 -1.52
CA ASP A 24 -6.12 4.00 -1.33
C ASP A 24 -5.77 3.57 0.09
N TYR A 25 -4.71 4.12 0.67
CA TYR A 25 -4.32 3.85 2.05
C TYR A 25 -5.46 4.22 3.01
N PHE A 26 -6.10 5.36 2.80
CA PHE A 26 -7.27 5.77 3.58
C PHE A 26 -8.46 4.82 3.38
N ASN A 27 -8.72 4.37 2.16
CA ASN A 27 -9.76 3.37 1.87
C ASN A 27 -9.45 2.03 2.53
N SER A 28 -8.22 1.53 2.48
CA SER A 28 -7.81 0.31 3.19
C SER A 28 -7.96 0.45 4.71
N LEU A 29 -7.69 1.62 5.29
CA LEU A 29 -7.97 1.86 6.72
C LEU A 29 -9.47 1.82 7.05
N LYS A 30 -10.32 2.35 6.17
CA LYS A 30 -11.78 2.24 6.31
C LYS A 30 -12.24 0.80 6.21
N GLU A 31 -11.75 0.06 5.23
CA GLU A 31 -12.04 -1.37 5.02
C GLU A 31 -11.62 -2.20 6.23
N LEU A 32 -10.48 -1.89 6.83
CA LEU A 32 -10.00 -2.56 8.03
C LEU A 32 -10.92 -2.30 9.25
N ASN A 33 -11.45 -1.08 9.38
CA ASN A 33 -12.45 -0.77 10.41
C ASN A 33 -13.82 -1.41 10.13
N PHE A 34 -14.18 -1.60 8.87
CA PHE A 34 -15.38 -2.36 8.50
C PHE A 34 -15.20 -3.85 8.83
N SER A 35 -14.05 -4.43 8.44
CA SER A 35 -13.66 -5.81 8.74
C SER A 35 -13.64 -6.09 10.25
N LYS A 36 -13.21 -5.11 11.06
CA LYS A 36 -13.33 -5.17 12.53
C LYS A 36 -14.77 -5.49 12.97
N LYS A 37 -15.76 -4.79 12.44
CA LYS A 37 -17.17 -5.00 12.82
C LYS A 37 -17.66 -6.38 12.39
N ILE A 38 -17.22 -6.87 11.22
CA ILE A 38 -17.53 -8.22 10.76
C ILE A 38 -16.94 -9.25 11.71
N ALA A 39 -15.64 -9.14 12.05
CA ALA A 39 -14.97 -10.06 12.96
C ALA A 39 -15.62 -10.11 14.36
N GLU A 40 -16.02 -8.96 14.90
CA GLU A 40 -16.76 -8.89 16.18
C GLU A 40 -18.11 -9.61 16.09
N ASN A 41 -18.84 -9.45 14.97
CA ASN A 41 -20.11 -10.12 14.74
C ASN A 41 -19.94 -11.63 14.53
N GLU A 42 -18.97 -12.07 13.72
CA GLU A 42 -18.67 -13.49 13.51
C GLU A 42 -18.33 -14.18 14.84
N PHE A 43 -17.49 -13.55 15.67
CA PHE A 43 -17.17 -14.10 16.98
C PHE A 43 -18.38 -14.14 17.91
N LYS A 44 -19.24 -13.11 17.88
CA LYS A 44 -20.47 -13.10 18.67
C LYS A 44 -21.39 -14.25 18.27
N SER A 45 -21.59 -14.47 16.97
CA SER A 45 -22.37 -15.59 16.44
C SER A 45 -21.78 -16.93 16.84
N TYR A 46 -20.46 -17.10 16.71
CA TYR A 46 -19.77 -18.32 17.13
C TYR A 46 -19.93 -18.58 18.64
N ASN A 47 -19.74 -17.57 19.48
CA ASN A 47 -19.93 -17.70 20.93
C ASN A 47 -21.38 -18.04 21.31
N GLN A 48 -22.36 -17.50 20.58
CA GLN A 48 -23.77 -17.88 20.77
C GLN A 48 -24.02 -19.33 20.38
N LEU A 49 -23.52 -19.76 19.22
CA LEU A 49 -23.61 -21.16 18.77
C LEU A 49 -23.00 -22.11 19.80
N VAL A 50 -21.83 -21.76 20.36
CA VAL A 50 -21.19 -22.54 21.42
C VAL A 50 -22.07 -22.62 22.68
N LYS A 51 -22.68 -21.51 23.10
CA LYS A 51 -23.60 -21.50 24.26
C LYS A 51 -24.83 -22.38 24.03
N GLU A 52 -25.42 -22.33 22.85
CA GLU A 52 -26.55 -23.18 22.47
C GLU A 52 -26.12 -24.65 22.43
N TYR A 53 -24.96 -24.94 21.84
CA TYR A 53 -24.39 -26.28 21.78
C TYR A 53 -24.15 -26.90 23.17
N ILE A 54 -23.53 -26.16 24.09
CA ILE A 54 -23.26 -26.68 25.45
C ILE A 54 -24.52 -26.76 26.31
N SER A 55 -25.57 -26.00 25.99
CA SER A 55 -26.83 -26.04 26.76
C SER A 55 -27.57 -27.37 26.64
N VAL A 56 -27.37 -28.09 25.53
CA VAL A 56 -28.01 -29.39 25.25
C VAL A 56 -27.04 -30.56 25.37
N LYS A 57 -25.74 -30.29 25.52
CA LYS A 57 -24.68 -31.30 25.63
C LYS A 57 -24.36 -31.59 27.10
N LYS A 58 -24.09 -32.85 27.43
CA LYS A 58 -23.46 -33.18 28.72
C LYS A 58 -22.00 -32.70 28.72
N PRO A 59 -21.43 -32.32 29.89
CA PRO A 59 -20.02 -32.00 30.00
C PRO A 59 -19.16 -33.17 29.51
N ASP A 60 -18.10 -32.87 28.75
CA ASP A 60 -17.11 -33.88 28.36
C ASP A 60 -16.08 -34.11 29.49
N GLY A 61 -16.02 -33.20 30.45
CA GLY A 61 -15.15 -33.27 31.61
C GLY A 61 -15.49 -32.23 32.67
N TYR A 62 -14.65 -32.15 33.70
CA TYR A 62 -14.83 -31.24 34.82
C TYR A 62 -13.52 -30.56 35.20
N VAL A 63 -13.63 -29.33 35.70
CA VAL A 63 -12.52 -28.53 36.21
C VAL A 63 -12.64 -28.41 37.72
N VAL A 64 -11.64 -28.85 38.47
CA VAL A 64 -11.59 -28.76 39.95
C VAL A 64 -10.18 -28.32 40.34
N ASP A 65 -10.06 -27.19 41.04
CA ASP A 65 -8.79 -26.66 41.55
C ASP A 65 -7.66 -26.61 40.51
N ASN A 66 -7.94 -26.05 39.33
CA ASN A 66 -7.04 -26.01 38.17
C ASN A 66 -6.63 -27.36 37.57
N LYS A 67 -7.32 -28.43 37.95
CA LYS A 67 -7.18 -29.77 37.36
C LYS A 67 -8.37 -30.08 36.47
N ILE A 68 -8.10 -30.80 35.39
CA ILE A 68 -9.10 -31.21 34.41
C ILE A 68 -9.26 -32.72 34.47
N TYR A 69 -10.48 -33.16 34.72
CA TYR A 69 -10.91 -34.54 34.58
C TYR A 69 -11.54 -34.72 33.21
N PHE A 70 -10.89 -35.48 32.33
CA PHE A 70 -11.36 -35.71 30.96
C PHE A 70 -10.99 -37.12 30.50
N GLY A 71 -11.98 -37.86 29.97
CA GLY A 71 -11.76 -39.23 29.47
C GLY A 71 -11.16 -40.19 30.50
N GLY A 72 -11.46 -40.01 31.79
CA GLY A 72 -10.93 -40.85 32.88
C GLY A 72 -9.51 -40.49 33.33
N SER A 73 -8.88 -39.46 32.74
CA SER A 73 -7.54 -38.99 33.12
C SER A 73 -7.59 -37.62 33.78
N LEU A 74 -6.60 -37.36 34.63
CA LEU A 74 -6.42 -36.09 35.32
C LEU A 74 -5.27 -35.31 34.69
N TYR A 75 -5.52 -34.05 34.36
CA TYR A 75 -4.54 -33.15 33.76
C TYR A 75 -4.39 -31.90 34.63
N GLU A 76 -3.15 -31.45 34.86
CA GLU A 76 -2.88 -30.24 35.63
C GLU A 76 -2.52 -29.09 34.71
N TYR A 77 -3.23 -27.96 34.85
CA TYR A 77 -3.01 -26.76 34.07
C TYR A 77 -2.77 -25.57 34.99
N LYS A 78 -1.94 -24.63 34.54
CA LYS A 78 -1.79 -23.33 35.21
C LYS A 78 -2.63 -22.31 34.45
N ASN A 79 -3.46 -21.56 35.17
CA ASN A 79 -4.30 -20.46 34.64
C ASN A 79 -5.44 -20.90 33.71
N LEU A 80 -6.33 -21.78 34.19
CA LEU A 80 -7.61 -22.01 33.53
C LEU A 80 -8.56 -20.84 33.81
N ASN A 81 -9.20 -20.34 32.75
CA ASN A 81 -10.20 -19.29 32.84
C ASN A 81 -11.53 -19.81 32.31
N GLU A 82 -12.64 -19.25 32.80
CA GLU A 82 -13.93 -19.46 32.15
C GLU A 82 -13.91 -18.93 30.70
N GLY A 83 -14.63 -19.62 29.81
CA GLY A 83 -14.67 -19.33 28.38
C GLY A 83 -13.76 -20.26 27.57
N PHE A 84 -13.21 -19.74 26.47
CA PHE A 84 -12.46 -20.52 25.49
C PHE A 84 -11.03 -20.81 25.96
N ASN A 85 -10.62 -22.07 25.86
CA ASN A 85 -9.30 -22.55 26.20
C ASN A 85 -8.84 -23.57 25.14
N ILE A 86 -7.56 -23.51 24.74
CA ILE A 86 -6.94 -24.56 23.93
C ILE A 86 -6.07 -25.38 24.86
N LEU A 87 -6.37 -26.67 24.95
CA LEU A 87 -5.74 -27.59 25.90
C LEU A 87 -5.21 -28.82 25.16
N THR A 88 -4.06 -29.31 25.59
CA THR A 88 -3.44 -30.53 25.06
C THR A 88 -3.83 -31.73 25.93
N LEU A 89 -4.87 -32.46 25.53
CA LEU A 89 -5.34 -33.64 26.25
C LEU A 89 -5.10 -34.89 25.39
N ASN A 90 -4.68 -36.01 25.98
CA ASN A 90 -4.33 -37.24 25.24
C ASN A 90 -3.38 -36.99 24.05
N ASN A 91 -2.38 -36.11 24.21
CA ASN A 91 -1.45 -35.68 23.16
C ASN A 91 -2.09 -35.03 21.92
N LYS A 92 -3.29 -34.45 22.07
CA LYS A 92 -3.99 -33.71 21.02
C LYS A 92 -4.42 -32.34 21.53
N ASP A 93 -4.13 -31.30 20.76
CA ASP A 93 -4.66 -29.97 21.03
C ASP A 93 -6.14 -29.93 20.65
N GLU A 94 -6.99 -29.47 21.57
CA GLU A 94 -8.42 -29.35 21.36
C GLU A 94 -8.95 -28.03 21.93
N LEU A 95 -10.02 -27.51 21.33
CA LEU A 95 -10.71 -26.31 21.81
C LEU A 95 -11.79 -26.71 22.81
N PHE A 96 -11.74 -26.09 23.98
CA PHE A 96 -12.69 -26.28 25.05
C PHE A 96 -13.35 -24.97 25.45
N TYR A 97 -14.58 -25.10 25.95
CA TYR A 97 -15.30 -24.06 26.64
C TYR A 97 -15.52 -24.48 28.09
N ILE A 98 -15.10 -23.63 29.03
CA ILE A 98 -15.23 -23.87 30.47
C ILE A 98 -16.31 -22.94 31.03
N THR A 99 -17.27 -23.51 31.75
CA THR A 99 -18.26 -22.73 32.51
C THR A 99 -18.72 -23.49 33.74
N LYS A 100 -18.76 -22.84 34.91
CA LYS A 100 -19.25 -23.46 36.17
C LYS A 100 -18.65 -24.84 36.44
N ASN A 101 -17.33 -24.97 36.32
CA ASN A 101 -16.57 -26.22 36.48
C ASN A 101 -16.86 -27.32 35.45
N ASN A 102 -17.71 -27.08 34.45
CA ASN A 102 -17.94 -28.01 33.35
C ASN A 102 -17.00 -27.69 32.20
N LEU A 103 -16.44 -28.74 31.59
CA LEU A 103 -15.58 -28.68 30.42
C LEU A 103 -16.35 -29.23 29.22
N TYR A 104 -16.43 -28.45 28.14
CA TYR A 104 -17.06 -28.85 26.90
C TYR A 104 -16.07 -28.77 25.75
N LYS A 105 -15.87 -29.87 25.04
CA LYS A 105 -15.18 -29.86 23.75
C LYS A 105 -16.09 -29.20 22.71
N VAL A 106 -15.57 -28.18 22.03
CA VAL A 106 -16.32 -27.38 21.06
C VAL A 106 -15.64 -27.41 19.69
N PRO A 107 -16.39 -27.22 18.60
CA PRO A 107 -15.78 -27.15 17.28
C PRO A 107 -14.90 -25.91 17.16
N GLY A 108 -13.86 -25.98 16.33
CA GLY A 108 -13.08 -24.82 15.93
C GLY A 108 -13.93 -23.75 15.22
N ILE A 109 -13.34 -22.58 14.98
CA ILE A 109 -14.00 -21.50 14.24
C ILE A 109 -13.49 -21.49 12.81
N ASN A 110 -14.40 -21.46 11.84
CA ASN A 110 -14.07 -21.20 10.45
C ASN A 110 -14.37 -19.72 10.17
N SER A 111 -13.32 -18.94 9.94
CA SER A 111 -13.43 -17.52 9.64
C SER A 111 -12.32 -17.09 8.69
N THR A 112 -12.61 -16.03 7.93
CA THR A 112 -11.61 -15.34 7.12
C THR A 112 -10.59 -14.57 7.97
N PHE A 113 -10.93 -14.30 9.24
CA PHE A 113 -10.09 -13.65 10.24
C PHE A 113 -9.39 -14.66 11.15
N LEU A 114 -8.24 -14.26 11.67
CA LEU A 114 -7.48 -15.11 12.59
C LEU A 114 -7.92 -14.83 14.02
N PHE A 115 -8.65 -15.77 14.64
CA PHE A 115 -8.97 -15.74 16.06
C PHE A 115 -7.93 -16.51 16.85
N TYR A 116 -7.60 -16.05 18.06
CA TYR A 116 -6.63 -16.73 18.92
C TYR A 116 -6.88 -16.42 20.40
N ILE A 117 -6.33 -17.25 21.28
CA ILE A 117 -6.40 -17.06 22.72
C ILE A 117 -5.18 -16.29 23.20
N SER A 118 -5.39 -15.28 24.06
CA SER A 118 -4.32 -14.38 24.48
C SER A 118 -3.18 -15.04 25.25
N THR A 119 -3.48 -16.10 26.01
CA THR A 119 -2.52 -16.70 26.94
C THR A 119 -1.47 -17.57 26.24
N ASN A 120 -1.83 -18.20 25.14
CA ASN A 120 -0.94 -19.10 24.38
C ASN A 120 -0.70 -18.63 22.94
N GLU A 121 -1.35 -17.55 22.51
CA GLU A 121 -1.31 -17.03 21.14
C GLU A 121 -1.52 -18.11 20.06
N LYS A 122 -2.33 -19.13 20.34
CA LYS A 122 -2.67 -20.17 19.36
C LYS A 122 -3.94 -19.81 18.58
N ILE A 123 -3.88 -19.96 17.26
CA ILE A 123 -5.00 -19.69 16.34
C ILE A 123 -6.09 -20.74 16.52
N ILE A 124 -7.32 -20.28 16.70
CA ILE A 124 -8.53 -21.10 16.70
C ILE A 124 -8.93 -21.31 15.24
N ASN A 125 -8.86 -22.53 14.76
CA ASN A 125 -9.27 -22.90 13.40
C ASN A 125 -10.07 -24.21 13.41
N GLU A 126 -10.80 -24.46 12.33
CA GLU A 126 -11.41 -25.75 12.03
C GLU A 126 -10.32 -26.84 11.88
N GLY A 127 -10.67 -28.09 12.23
CA GLY A 127 -9.77 -29.25 12.04
C GLY A 127 -8.87 -29.61 13.23
N TYR A 128 -9.00 -28.95 14.38
CA TYR A 128 -8.20 -29.21 15.60
C TYR A 128 -6.68 -29.04 15.41
N GLU A 129 -6.24 -28.39 14.32
CA GLU A 129 -4.85 -28.00 14.10
C GLU A 129 -4.62 -26.56 14.58
N PHE A 130 -4.08 -26.43 15.79
CA PHE A 130 -3.74 -25.14 16.37
C PHE A 130 -2.29 -24.77 16.02
N LYS A 131 -2.12 -23.60 15.44
CA LYS A 131 -0.79 -23.05 15.08
C LYS A 131 -0.50 -21.82 15.92
N ASN A 132 0.77 -21.57 16.20
CA ASN A 132 1.16 -20.35 16.86
C ASN A 132 0.88 -19.15 15.95
N LEU A 133 0.33 -18.09 16.52
CA LEU A 133 -0.04 -16.88 15.78
C LEU A 133 1.14 -16.31 15.00
N HIS A 134 2.33 -16.27 15.61
CA HIS A 134 3.53 -15.70 14.99
C HIS A 134 4.06 -16.50 13.79
N GLU A 135 3.78 -17.80 13.71
CA GLU A 135 4.17 -18.65 12.57
C GLU A 135 3.30 -18.35 11.34
N VAL A 136 2.02 -18.07 11.58
CA VAL A 136 1.04 -17.79 10.52
C VAL A 136 1.03 -16.29 10.17
N PHE A 137 1.22 -15.43 11.17
CA PHE A 137 1.13 -13.99 11.09
C PHE A 137 2.27 -13.33 11.89
N PRO A 138 3.48 -13.24 11.33
CA PRO A 138 4.67 -12.74 12.03
C PRO A 138 4.56 -11.24 12.40
N GLU A 139 5.18 -10.87 13.52
CA GLU A 139 5.41 -9.50 14.02
C GLU A 139 4.19 -8.58 14.18
N VAL A 140 3.67 -8.49 15.42
CA VAL A 140 2.51 -7.67 15.80
C VAL A 140 2.91 -6.24 16.25
N VAL A 141 4.18 -5.83 16.06
CA VAL A 141 4.72 -4.58 16.66
C VAL A 141 4.25 -3.31 15.94
N LYS A 142 3.90 -3.40 14.65
CA LYS A 142 3.46 -2.27 13.80
C LYS A 142 2.19 -2.64 13.06
N ASN A 143 1.38 -1.69 12.62
CA ASN A 143 0.12 -1.96 11.87
C ASN A 143 0.33 -2.48 10.42
N VAL A 144 1.53 -2.98 10.09
CA VAL A 144 1.91 -3.48 8.77
C VAL A 144 2.76 -4.73 8.96
N THR A 145 2.42 -5.83 8.30
CA THR A 145 3.24 -7.05 8.29
C THR A 145 3.07 -7.84 6.99
N TYR A 146 3.50 -9.10 6.96
CA TYR A 146 3.30 -10.06 5.88
C TYR A 146 2.41 -11.22 6.32
N PHE A 147 1.47 -11.59 5.46
CA PHE A 147 0.61 -12.75 5.61
C PHE A 147 0.51 -13.47 4.27
N ASN A 148 0.79 -14.77 4.24
CA ASN A 148 0.85 -15.58 3.01
C ASN A 148 1.68 -14.93 1.90
N GLY A 149 2.86 -14.40 2.25
CA GLY A 149 3.78 -13.73 1.32
C GLY A 149 3.33 -12.34 0.83
N LYS A 150 2.18 -11.83 1.30
CA LYS A 150 1.65 -10.52 0.91
C LYS A 150 1.78 -9.52 2.04
N LYS A 151 2.21 -8.29 1.71
CA LYS A 151 2.23 -7.18 2.65
C LYS A 151 0.79 -6.75 2.97
N VAL A 152 0.44 -6.71 4.24
CA VAL A 152 -0.90 -6.39 4.74
C VAL A 152 -0.85 -5.26 5.76
N LEU A 153 -1.91 -4.45 5.78
CA LEU A 153 -2.28 -3.65 6.95
C LEU A 153 -3.09 -4.53 7.88
N PHE A 154 -2.88 -4.40 9.18
CA PHE A 154 -3.65 -5.20 10.14
C PHE A 154 -3.93 -4.47 11.44
N LYS A 155 -4.86 -5.05 12.21
CA LYS A 155 -5.24 -4.58 13.53
C LYS A 155 -5.58 -5.76 14.42
N LYS A 156 -4.98 -5.78 15.61
CA LYS A 156 -5.34 -6.67 16.72
C LYS A 156 -6.59 -6.11 17.40
N ILE A 157 -7.61 -6.93 17.54
CA ILE A 157 -8.87 -6.60 18.20
C ILE A 157 -8.99 -7.49 19.43
N LYS A 158 -9.22 -6.87 20.59
CA LYS A 158 -9.57 -7.59 21.81
C LYS A 158 -11.07 -7.91 21.77
N LEU A 159 -11.40 -9.18 21.93
CA LEU A 159 -12.78 -9.67 22.00
C LEU A 159 -13.14 -10.00 23.46
N SER A 160 -14.29 -10.62 23.67
CA SER A 160 -14.69 -11.13 24.98
C SER A 160 -13.97 -12.43 25.34
N ASN A 161 -13.97 -12.77 26.63
CA ASN A 161 -13.51 -14.05 27.17
C ASN A 161 -12.08 -14.46 26.75
N GLY A 162 -11.13 -13.50 26.80
CA GLY A 162 -9.70 -13.78 26.56
C GLY A 162 -9.32 -14.05 25.09
N CYS A 163 -10.27 -13.93 24.18
CA CYS A 163 -10.04 -14.10 22.75
C CYS A 163 -9.63 -12.78 22.07
N TYR A 164 -8.83 -12.91 21.03
CA TYR A 164 -8.40 -11.83 20.17
C TYR A 164 -8.64 -12.21 18.72
N SER A 165 -8.74 -11.20 17.86
CA SER A 165 -8.77 -11.37 16.41
C SER A 165 -7.71 -10.50 15.74
N ILE A 166 -7.17 -10.97 14.63
CA ILE A 166 -6.45 -10.14 13.66
C ILE A 166 -7.33 -9.97 12.43
N VAL A 167 -7.68 -8.71 12.16
CA VAL A 167 -8.21 -8.29 10.87
C VAL A 167 -7.09 -7.73 10.02
N TYR A 168 -7.09 -8.05 8.74
CA TYR A 168 -6.05 -7.63 7.81
C TYR A 168 -6.64 -7.29 6.44
N VAL A 169 -5.99 -6.36 5.74
CA VAL A 169 -6.30 -5.97 4.36
C VAL A 169 -5.00 -5.81 3.58
N LEU A 170 -5.04 -5.97 2.26
CA LEU A 170 -3.84 -5.84 1.44
C LEU A 170 -3.28 -4.41 1.51
N TYR A 171 -1.96 -4.30 1.64
CA TYR A 171 -1.28 -3.00 1.63
C TYR A 171 -1.33 -2.39 0.21
N PRO A 172 -1.87 -1.17 0.02
CA PRO A 172 -2.14 -0.62 -1.31
C PRO A 172 -0.89 -0.05 -1.98
N LYS A 173 0.06 -0.92 -2.35
CA LYS A 173 1.32 -0.51 -3.01
C LYS A 173 1.18 -0.18 -4.50
N LYS A 174 0.02 -0.44 -5.11
CA LYS A 174 -0.20 -0.33 -6.57
C LYS A 174 0.17 1.05 -7.12
N TYR A 175 -0.21 2.14 -6.45
CA TYR A 175 0.10 3.46 -6.96
C TYR A 175 1.54 3.90 -6.70
N LEU A 176 2.22 3.31 -5.71
CA LEU A 176 3.64 3.56 -5.51
C LEU A 176 4.48 2.99 -6.67
N THR A 177 4.01 1.95 -7.37
CA THR A 177 4.74 1.45 -8.54
C THR A 177 4.70 2.41 -9.74
N LEU A 178 3.80 3.40 -9.76
CA LEU A 178 3.81 4.44 -10.80
C LEU A 178 5.07 5.31 -10.74
N TYR A 179 5.76 5.37 -9.60
CA TYR A 179 7.04 6.08 -9.49
C TYR A 179 8.12 5.53 -10.43
N PHE A 180 8.08 4.23 -10.78
CA PHE A 180 9.00 3.65 -11.75
C PHE A 180 8.87 4.27 -13.16
N VAL A 181 7.70 4.83 -13.48
CA VAL A 181 7.43 5.46 -14.78
C VAL A 181 7.54 6.98 -14.68
N PHE A 182 6.97 7.57 -13.63
CA PHE A 182 6.87 9.02 -13.51
C PHE A 182 8.17 9.71 -13.12
N ILE A 183 9.08 9.05 -12.38
CA ILE A 183 10.39 9.63 -12.08
C ILE A 183 11.21 9.81 -13.38
N PRO A 184 11.42 8.77 -14.22
CA PRO A 184 12.12 8.94 -15.49
C PRO A 184 11.48 9.98 -16.42
N ILE A 185 10.14 9.98 -16.54
CA ILE A 185 9.41 10.95 -17.36
C ILE A 185 9.63 12.38 -16.83
N SER A 186 9.59 12.57 -15.51
CA SER A 186 9.83 13.89 -14.90
C SER A 186 11.24 14.39 -15.19
N ILE A 187 12.24 13.51 -15.11
CA ILE A 187 13.64 13.84 -15.47
C ILE A 187 13.74 14.23 -16.94
N LEU A 188 13.08 13.49 -17.84
CA LEU A 188 13.11 13.75 -19.28
C LEU A 188 12.45 15.09 -19.64
N ILE A 189 11.28 15.38 -19.05
CA ILE A 189 10.60 16.69 -19.20
C ILE A 189 11.52 17.81 -18.70
N PHE A 190 12.12 17.64 -17.52
CA PHE A 190 13.03 18.63 -16.96
C PHE A 190 14.23 18.87 -17.87
N TYR A 191 14.86 17.80 -18.36
CA TYR A 191 15.98 17.88 -19.29
C TYR A 191 15.61 18.62 -20.58
N PHE A 192 14.51 18.24 -21.22
CA PHE A 192 14.07 18.83 -22.49
C PHE A 192 13.80 20.33 -22.38
N PHE A 193 13.09 20.77 -21.33
CA PHE A 193 12.70 22.16 -21.20
C PHE A 193 13.79 23.09 -20.67
N PHE A 194 14.71 22.59 -19.85
CA PHE A 194 15.76 23.42 -19.23
C PHE A 194 17.10 23.38 -19.97
N PHE A 195 17.46 22.25 -20.55
CA PHE A 195 18.75 22.07 -21.25
C PHE A 195 18.56 22.11 -22.76
N HIS A 196 17.78 21.19 -23.33
CA HIS A 196 17.68 21.05 -24.79
C HIS A 196 17.08 22.29 -25.48
N ASN A 197 15.95 22.80 -24.98
CA ASN A 197 15.35 24.04 -25.53
C ASN A 197 16.28 25.25 -25.39
N ARG A 198 17.09 25.31 -24.33
CA ARG A 198 18.04 26.41 -24.12
C ARG A 198 19.20 26.35 -25.12
N GLU A 199 19.69 25.15 -25.43
CA GLU A 199 20.72 24.97 -26.46
C GLU A 199 20.20 25.32 -27.84
N MET A 200 18.97 24.89 -28.17
CA MET A 200 18.31 25.25 -29.42
C MET A 200 18.08 26.75 -29.53
N GLU A 201 17.59 27.44 -28.48
CA GLU A 201 17.45 28.91 -28.49
C GLU A 201 18.80 29.62 -28.67
N LYS A 202 19.87 29.12 -28.03
CA LYS A 202 21.22 29.68 -28.19
C LYS A 202 21.75 29.50 -29.62
N SER A 203 21.57 28.34 -30.23
CA SER A 203 22.04 28.07 -31.59
C SER A 203 21.28 28.91 -32.62
N LEU A 204 19.96 29.02 -32.47
CA LEU A 204 19.09 29.82 -33.34
C LEU A 204 19.42 31.31 -33.24
N ASN A 205 19.60 31.85 -32.02
CA ASN A 205 20.03 33.24 -31.82
C ASN A 205 21.41 33.52 -32.41
N LYS A 206 22.36 32.57 -32.32
CA LYS A 206 23.69 32.71 -32.92
C LYS A 206 23.60 32.76 -34.45
N ASN A 207 22.74 31.94 -35.06
CA ASN A 207 22.51 31.93 -36.50
C ASN A 207 21.82 33.21 -36.99
N ILE A 208 20.78 33.69 -36.28
CA ILE A 208 20.13 34.97 -36.59
C ILE A 208 21.12 36.14 -36.48
N LYS A 209 21.98 36.17 -35.45
CA LYS A 209 22.98 37.22 -35.28
C LYS A 209 24.04 37.21 -36.38
N LYS A 210 24.47 36.02 -36.85
CA LYS A 210 25.35 35.89 -38.02
C LYS A 210 24.66 36.40 -39.28
N PHE A 211 23.43 35.98 -39.53
CA PHE A 211 22.64 36.40 -40.69
C PHE A 211 22.42 37.92 -40.73
N SER A 212 22.06 38.52 -39.58
CA SER A 212 21.92 39.98 -39.43
C SER A 212 23.23 40.73 -39.73
N ARG A 213 24.38 40.21 -39.29
CA ARG A 213 25.69 40.79 -39.64
C ARG A 213 25.99 40.69 -41.13
N SER A 214 25.72 39.54 -41.74
CA SER A 214 25.89 39.35 -43.19
C SER A 214 25.03 40.31 -44.00
N ILE A 215 23.75 40.49 -43.61
CA ILE A 215 22.87 41.50 -44.23
C ILE A 215 23.45 42.91 -44.06
N LYS A 216 23.96 43.25 -42.87
CA LYS A 216 24.54 44.58 -42.63
C LYS A 216 25.77 44.84 -43.49
N ILE A 217 26.63 43.83 -43.66
CA ILE A 217 27.79 43.91 -44.56
C ILE A 217 27.34 44.08 -46.01
N LEU A 218 26.36 43.28 -46.45
CA LEU A 218 25.81 43.34 -47.80
C LEU A 218 25.22 44.74 -48.11
N LYS A 219 24.44 45.30 -47.19
CA LYS A 219 23.92 46.68 -47.30
C LYS A 219 25.03 47.72 -47.41
N ASN A 220 26.13 47.54 -46.67
CA ASN A 220 27.27 48.46 -46.72
C ASN A 220 28.05 48.36 -48.04
N ILE A 221 28.17 47.14 -48.60
CA ILE A 221 28.76 46.92 -49.93
C ILE A 221 27.89 47.57 -51.00
N ILE A 222 26.57 47.33 -50.98
CA ILE A 222 25.61 47.95 -51.91
C ILE A 222 25.78 49.48 -51.90
N LYS A 223 25.77 50.09 -50.71
CA LYS A 223 25.94 51.54 -50.55
C LYS A 223 27.26 52.06 -51.10
N ASN A 224 28.37 51.33 -50.92
CA ASN A 224 29.67 51.74 -51.43
C ASN A 224 29.83 51.52 -52.95
N CYS A 225 29.05 50.60 -53.54
CA CYS A 225 29.10 50.29 -54.97
C CYS A 225 28.03 51.01 -55.79
N GLU A 226 27.12 51.78 -55.16
CA GLU A 226 26.02 52.52 -55.81
C GLU A 226 26.44 53.43 -56.96
N HIS A 227 27.69 53.91 -56.94
CA HIS A 227 28.23 54.81 -57.96
C HIS A 227 29.00 54.11 -59.08
N ASN A 228 29.11 52.77 -59.05
CA ASN A 228 29.80 52.02 -60.09
C ASN A 228 28.84 51.67 -61.24
N GLU A 229 28.99 52.34 -62.39
CA GLU A 229 28.11 52.18 -63.55
C GLU A 229 28.10 50.75 -64.13
N THR A 230 29.17 49.98 -63.92
CA THR A 230 29.27 48.59 -64.41
C THR A 230 28.42 47.59 -63.62
N LEU A 231 28.04 47.90 -62.37
CA LEU A 231 27.33 46.99 -61.45
C LEU A 231 25.88 47.42 -61.19
N LYS A 232 25.37 48.35 -61.98
CA LYS A 232 24.13 49.09 -61.71
C LYS A 232 22.86 48.22 -61.71
N GLU A 233 22.79 47.22 -62.60
CA GLU A 233 21.64 46.30 -62.65
C GLU A 233 21.65 45.28 -61.50
N GLU A 234 22.82 44.73 -61.18
CA GLU A 234 23.02 43.76 -60.09
C GLU A 234 22.70 44.40 -58.72
N ILE A 235 23.08 45.67 -58.52
CA ILE A 235 22.74 46.45 -57.33
C ILE A 235 21.23 46.69 -57.21
N LYS A 236 20.55 46.96 -58.34
CA LYS A 236 19.10 47.19 -58.37
C LYS A 236 18.32 45.91 -58.03
N GLU A 237 18.78 44.76 -58.50
CA GLU A 237 18.18 43.47 -58.19
C GLU A 237 18.39 43.07 -56.71
N LEU A 238 19.59 43.32 -56.17
CA LEU A 238 19.90 43.09 -54.75
C LEU A 238 19.07 43.97 -53.79
N LYS A 239 18.86 45.26 -54.13
CA LYS A 239 17.99 46.16 -53.35
C LYS A 239 16.54 45.67 -53.32
N LYS A 240 16.03 45.18 -54.45
CA LYS A 240 14.67 44.62 -54.58
C LYS A 240 14.48 43.37 -53.70
N ILE A 241 15.49 42.50 -53.63
CA ILE A 241 15.48 41.30 -52.77
C ILE A 241 15.51 41.69 -51.28
N LEU A 242 16.26 42.74 -50.93
CA LEU A 242 16.39 43.24 -49.55
C LEU A 242 15.22 44.13 -49.09
N LYS A 243 14.28 44.48 -50.00
CA LYS A 243 13.21 45.46 -49.78
C LYS A 243 13.73 46.79 -49.25
N GLU A 244 14.87 47.24 -49.76
CA GLU A 244 15.31 48.62 -49.58
C GLU A 244 14.85 49.43 -50.79
N ASP A 245 14.17 50.56 -50.52
CA ASP A 245 13.72 51.50 -51.56
C ASP A 245 14.90 52.08 -52.37
#